data_AF-A0A1Z9NNT5-F1
#
_entry.id   AF-A0A1Z9NNT5-F1
#
_cell.length_a   1.000
_cell.length_b   1.000
_cell.length_c   1.000
_cell.angle_alpha   90.00
_cell.angle_beta   90.00
_cell.angle_gamma   90.00
#
_symmetry.space_group_name_H-M   'P 1'
#
loop_
_entity.id
_entity.type
_entity.pdbx_description
1 polymer ?
#
loop_
_entity_poly.entity_id
_entity_poly.type
_entity_poly.pdbx_seq_one_letter_code
_entity_poly.pdbx_strand_id
1 'polypeptide(L)' 'MVLWIGISVIALPVLVGWQLVALISPIFIIFLLTRISGINLLEARGLKKWKNDPAYLDYLNRTSILIPFPPKKD' A
#
# COMPACT_ATOMS: atom_id res chain seq x y z
N MET A 1 -4.46 5.96 0.36
CA MET A 1 -3.76 6.44 -0.85
C MET A 1 -4.57 7.46 -1.62
N VAL A 2 -5.85 7.20 -1.91
CA VAL A 2 -6.76 8.16 -2.58
C VAL A 2 -6.71 9.56 -1.95
N LEU A 3 -6.74 9.66 -0.61
CA LEU A 3 -6.64 10.92 0.11
C LEU A 3 -5.34 11.70 -0.19
N TRP A 4 -4.19 11.05 -0.08
CA TRP A 4 -2.88 11.68 -0.31
C TRP A 4 -2.68 12.08 -1.78
N ILE A 5 -3.19 11.28 -2.70
CA ILE A 5 -3.21 11.62 -4.13
C ILE A 5 -4.08 12.86 -4.36
N GLY A 6 -5.28 12.92 -3.76
CA GLY A 6 -6.17 14.08 -3.85
C GLY A 6 -5.52 15.36 -3.32
N ILE A 7 -4.83 15.28 -2.18
CA ILE A 7 -4.09 16.40 -1.60
C ILE A 7 -3.00 16.89 -2.57
N SER A 8 -2.25 15.98 -3.20
CA SER A 8 -1.24 16.37 -4.19
C SER A 8 -1.82 17.01 -5.44
N VAL A 9 -2.96 16.53 -5.93
CA VAL A 9 -3.64 17.12 -7.09
C VAL A 9 -4.13 18.53 -6.78
N ILE A 10 -4.71 18.76 -5.58
CA ILE A 10 -5.17 20.08 -5.15
C ILE A 10 -4.01 21.04 -4.92
N ALA A 11 -2.88 20.55 -4.42
CA ALA A 11 -1.70 21.35 -4.15
C ALA A 11 -0.95 21.72 -5.46
N LEU A 12 -1.01 20.87 -6.49
CA LEU A 12 -0.28 21.02 -7.75
C LEU A 12 -0.30 22.43 -8.38
N PRO A 13 -1.45 23.13 -8.53
CA PRO A 13 -1.50 24.48 -9.10
C PRO A 13 -0.92 25.59 -8.19
N VAL A 14 -0.74 25.32 -6.90
CA VAL A 14 -0.25 26.29 -5.90
C VAL A 14 1.27 26.19 -5.70
N LEU A 15 1.87 25.06 -6.08
CA LEU A 15 3.29 24.78 -5.86
C LEU A 15 4.17 25.45 -6.94
N VAL A 16 5.10 26.31 -6.53
CA VAL A 16 6.09 26.95 -7.43
C VAL A 16 7.52 26.69 -6.94
N GLY A 17 8.44 26.45 -7.88
CA GLY A 17 9.87 26.26 -7.58
C GLY A 17 10.14 25.07 -6.66
N TRP A 18 10.81 25.30 -5.54
CA TRP A 18 11.21 24.26 -4.56
C TRP A 18 10.04 23.58 -3.85
N GLN A 19 8.84 24.16 -3.89
CA GLN A 19 7.67 23.56 -3.27
C GLN A 19 7.23 22.26 -3.96
N LEU A 20 7.64 22.04 -5.22
CA LEU A 20 7.42 20.78 -5.96
C LEU A 20 7.97 19.55 -5.24
N VAL A 21 8.95 19.70 -4.34
CA VAL A 21 9.48 18.63 -3.48
C VAL A 21 8.37 18.04 -2.59
N ALA A 22 7.35 18.82 -2.22
CA ALA A 22 6.23 18.31 -1.44
C ALA A 22 5.40 17.24 -2.18
N LEU A 23 5.45 17.19 -3.53
CA LEU A 23 4.83 16.12 -4.31
C LEU A 23 5.51 14.75 -4.13
N ILE A 24 6.67 14.69 -3.48
CA ILE A 24 7.33 13.43 -3.09
C ILE A 24 6.67 12.82 -1.84
N SER A 25 5.97 13.64 -1.04
CA SER A 25 5.32 13.21 0.20
C SER A 25 4.36 12.01 0.05
N PRO A 26 3.45 11.94 -0.95
CA PRO A 26 2.56 10.80 -1.11
C PRO A 26 3.32 9.51 -1.39
N ILE A 27 4.40 9.59 -2.19
CA ILE A 27 5.25 8.44 -2.52
C ILE A 27 5.95 7.95 -1.26
N PHE A 28 6.48 8.88 -0.46
CA PHE A 28 7.10 8.56 0.82
C PHE A 28 6.12 7.90 1.80
N ILE A 29 4.89 8.42 1.91
CA ILE A 29 3.85 7.83 2.76
C ILE A 29 3.40 6.46 2.26
N ILE A 30 3.26 6.27 0.94
CA ILE A 30 3.01 4.97 0.33
C ILE A 30 4.10 3.99 0.73
N PHE A 31 5.37 4.41 0.64
CA PHE A 31 6.52 3.59 1.01
C PHE A 31 6.50 3.21 2.50
N LEU A 32 6.31 4.17 3.41
CA LEU A 32 6.24 3.91 4.84
C LEU A 32 5.12 2.90 5.18
N LEU A 33 3.93 3.08 4.61
CA LEU A 33 2.77 2.23 4.90
C LEU A 33 2.89 0.83 4.30
N THR A 34 3.46 0.71 3.09
CA THR A 34 3.62 -0.59 2.41
C THR A 34 4.79 -1.39 2.95
N ARG A 35 5.96 -0.78 3.12
CA ARG A 35 7.21 -1.47 3.46
C ARG A 35 7.50 -1.54 4.95
N ILE A 36 7.10 -0.53 5.75
CA ILE A 36 7.58 -0.40 7.13
C ILE A 36 6.51 -0.75 8.16
N SER A 37 5.26 -0.30 8.02
CA SER A 37 4.28 -0.40 9.13
C SER A 37 3.11 -1.37 8.93
N GLY A 38 2.53 -1.45 7.73
CA GLY A 38 1.19 -2.01 7.56
C GLY A 38 1.17 -3.50 7.25
N ILE A 39 1.44 -3.82 5.99
CA ILE A 39 0.90 -5.05 5.40
C ILE A 39 1.89 -6.21 5.49
N ASN A 40 3.16 -5.95 5.20
CA ASN A 40 4.24 -6.92 5.38
C ASN A 40 4.34 -7.44 6.83
N LEU A 41 4.09 -6.57 7.83
CA LEU A 41 4.16 -6.97 9.24
C LEU A 41 2.96 -7.83 9.67
N LEU A 42 1.80 -7.64 9.03
CA LEU A 42 0.60 -8.44 9.26
C LEU A 42 0.73 -9.81 8.58
N GLU A 43 1.19 -9.85 7.32
CA GLU A 43 1.49 -11.08 6.59
C GLU A 43 2.55 -11.92 7.28
N ALA A 44 3.65 -11.31 7.74
CA ALA A 44 4.69 -12.03 8.48
C ALA A 44 4.16 -12.63 9.79
N ARG A 45 3.25 -11.95 10.48
CA ARG A 45 2.58 -12.49 11.68
C ARG A 45 1.60 -13.61 11.35
N GLY A 46 0.83 -13.46 10.28
CA GLY A 46 -0.12 -14.47 9.84
C GLY A 46 0.59 -15.74 9.35
N LEU A 47 1.68 -15.60 8.57
CA LEU A 47 2.54 -16.71 8.17
C LEU A 47 3.14 -17.44 9.37
N LYS A 48 3.46 -16.76 10.48
CA LYS A 48 3.93 -17.45 11.69
C LYS A 48 2.84 -18.31 12.34
N LYS A 49 1.57 -17.89 12.26
CA LYS A 49 0.46 -18.54 12.96
C LYS A 49 -0.28 -19.59 12.11
N TRP A 50 -0.38 -19.37 10.80
CA TRP A 50 -1.18 -20.17 9.87
C TRP A 50 -0.36 -20.71 8.69
N LYS A 51 0.97 -20.87 8.85
CA LYS A 51 1.87 -21.36 7.79
C LYS A 51 1.40 -22.65 7.10
N ASN A 52 0.81 -23.56 7.88
CA ASN A 52 0.38 -24.88 7.44
C ASN A 52 -1.11 -24.95 7.13
N ASP A 53 -1.82 -23.82 7.16
CA ASP A 53 -3.24 -23.76 6.84
C ASP A 53 -3.42 -23.50 5.33
N PRO A 54 -3.92 -24.49 4.56
CA PRO A 54 -4.10 -24.34 3.12
C PRO A 54 -5.09 -23.22 2.76
N ALA A 55 -6.08 -22.92 3.61
CA ALA A 55 -7.01 -21.82 3.36
C ALA A 55 -6.33 -20.45 3.53
N TYR A 56 -5.36 -20.35 4.46
CA TYR A 56 -4.59 -19.12 4.63
C TYR A 56 -3.63 -18.85 3.46
N LEU A 57 -3.00 -19.90 2.92
CA LEU A 57 -2.15 -19.81 1.73
C LEU A 57 -2.95 -19.43 0.48
N ASP A 58 -4.15 -20.00 0.32
CA ASP A 58 -5.06 -19.64 -0.78
C ASP A 58 -5.54 -18.18 -0.66
N TYR A 59 -5.88 -17.72 0.54
CA TYR A 59 -6.20 -16.31 0.81
C TYR A 59 -5.05 -15.36 0.41
N LEU A 60 -3.81 -15.70 0.78
CA LEU A 60 -2.61 -14.93 0.41
C LEU A 60 -2.40 -14.85 -1.11
N ASN A 61 -2.67 -15.94 -1.83
CA ASN A 61 -2.50 -15.99 -3.28
C ASN A 61 -3.59 -15.24 -4.05
N ARG A 62 -4.82 -15.19 -3.52
CA ARG A 62 -5.96 -14.53 -4.17
C ARG A 62 -6.09 -13.05 -3.84
N THR A 63 -5.59 -12.63 -2.67
CA THR A 63 -5.82 -11.27 -2.14
C THR A 63 -4.71 -10.31 -2.55
N SER A 64 -5.09 -9.19 -3.18
CA SER A 64 -4.15 -8.13 -3.54
C SER A 64 -3.85 -7.23 -2.34
N ILE A 65 -2.57 -6.93 -2.13
CA ILE A 65 -2.01 -6.32 -0.91
C ILE A 65 -2.48 -4.87 -0.67
N LEU A 66 -2.45 -4.02 -1.69
CA LEU A 66 -2.67 -2.57 -1.51
C LEU A 66 -3.62 -1.97 -2.56
N ILE A 67 -3.47 -2.37 -3.82
CA ILE A 67 -4.38 -1.95 -4.88
C ILE A 67 -5.39 -3.07 -5.04
N PRO A 68 -6.70 -2.80 -4.89
CA PRO A 68 -7.74 -3.80 -5.08
C PRO A 68 -7.81 -4.16 -6.57
N PHE A 69 -6.96 -5.10 -6.97
CA PHE A 69 -7.07 -5.78 -8.25
C PHE A 69 -8.13 -6.90 -8.11
N PRO A 70 -8.86 -7.21 -9.18
CA PRO A 70 -9.74 -8.36 -9.19
C PRO A 70 -8.94 -9.61 -8.80
N PRO A 71 -9.51 -10.50 -7.96
CA PRO A 71 -8.82 -11.68 -7.46
C PRO A 71 -8.34 -12.54 -8.63
N LYS A 72 -7.11 -13.06 -8.54
CA LYS A 72 -6.61 -14.04 -9.51
C LYS A 72 -7.54 -15.26 -9.48
N LYS A 73 -8.17 -15.53 -10.61
CA LYS A 73 -8.99 -16.73 -10.82
C LYS A 73 -8.05 -17.91 -11.04
N ASP A 74 -8.43 -19.06 -10.49
CA ASP A 74 -7.74 -20.34 -10.59
C ASP A 74 -7.46 -20.77 -12.04
#